data_AF-A0A6W0Q842-F1
#
_entry.id   AF-A0A6W0Q842-F1
#
_cell.length_a   1.000
_cell.length_b   1.000
_cell.length_c   1.000
_cell.angle_alpha   90.00
_cell.angle_beta   90.00
_cell.angle_gamma   90.00
#
_symmetry.space_group_name_H-M   'P 1'
#
loop_
_entity.id
_entity.type
_entity.pdbx_description
1 polymer ?
#
loop_
_entity_poly.entity_id
_entity_poly.type
_entity_poly.pdbx_seq_one_letter_code
_entity_poly.pdbx_strand_id
1 'polypeptide(L)'
;DLDSIQAEITQRLNEIDRVSGQTQFNGVKVLAQDNTLTIQVGANDGETIDIDLKQINSQTLGLDSLNVQKAYDVKDTAVTTKAYANNGTTLDVSGLDDAAIKAATGGTNGTASVTGGAVKFDADNNKYFVTIGGFTGADAAKNGDYEVNVATDGTVTLAAGATKTTMPAGATTKTEVQELKDTPAVVSADAKNALIAGGVDATDANGAELVKMSYTDKNGKTIEGGYALKAGDKYYAADYDEATGAIKAKTTSYTAADGTTKTAANQLGGVDGKTEVVTIDGKTYNASKAAGHDFKAQPELAEAAAKTTENPLQKIDAALAQVDALRSDLGAVQNRFNSAITNLGNTVNNLSEARSRIEDSDYATEVSNMSRAQILQQAGTSVLAQANQVPQNVLSLLR
;
A
#
# COMPACT_ATOMS: atom_id res chain seq x y z
N ASP A 1 17.77 15.24 -3.64
CA ASP A 1 17.28 16.35 -2.80
C ASP A 1 15.78 16.53 -2.87
N LEU A 2 15.22 17.00 -4.00
CA LEU A 2 13.77 17.27 -4.11
C LEU A 2 12.90 16.05 -3.80
N ASP A 3 13.31 14.85 -4.20
CA ASP A 3 12.62 13.61 -3.84
C ASP A 3 12.58 13.35 -2.33
N SER A 4 13.68 13.66 -1.63
CA SER A 4 13.75 13.50 -0.17
C SER A 4 12.89 14.53 0.55
N ILE A 5 12.89 15.78 0.07
CA ILE A 5 12.02 16.84 0.60
C ILE A 5 10.55 16.48 0.35
N GLN A 6 10.23 15.99 -0.83
CA GLN A 6 8.87 15.56 -1.16
C GLN A 6 8.43 14.40 -0.28
N ALA A 7 9.30 13.43 0.01
CA ALA A 7 8.98 12.34 0.92
C ALA A 7 8.60 12.85 2.33
N GLU A 8 9.33 13.84 2.86
CA GLU A 8 8.97 14.46 4.13
C GLU A 8 7.65 15.24 4.03
N ILE A 9 7.44 16.05 2.98
CA ILE A 9 6.18 16.77 2.75
C ILE A 9 5.00 15.79 2.73
N THR A 10 5.10 14.70 1.99
CA THR A 10 4.06 13.66 1.92
C THR A 10 3.82 13.01 3.29
N GLN A 11 4.86 12.75 4.09
CA GLN A 11 4.67 12.25 5.46
C GLN A 11 3.92 13.25 6.34
N ARG A 12 4.22 14.55 6.25
CA ARG A 12 3.50 15.58 7.02
C ARG A 12 2.04 15.71 6.59
N LEU A 13 1.75 15.65 5.30
CA LEU A 13 0.37 15.68 4.78
C LEU A 13 -0.42 14.44 5.22
N ASN A 14 0.20 13.25 5.16
CA ASN A 14 -0.42 12.02 5.66
C ASN A 14 -0.71 12.09 7.16
N GLU A 15 0.16 12.74 7.95
CA GLU A 15 -0.08 12.96 9.38
C GLU A 15 -1.24 13.93 9.63
N ILE A 16 -1.38 14.99 8.83
CA ILE A 16 -2.56 15.88 8.87
C ILE A 16 -3.84 15.09 8.60
N ASP A 17 -3.85 14.25 7.56
CA ASP A 17 -5.01 13.43 7.21
C ASP A 17 -5.35 12.41 8.31
N ARG A 18 -4.32 11.80 8.93
CA ARG A 18 -4.50 10.89 10.07
C ARG A 18 -5.12 11.60 11.26
N VAL A 19 -4.61 12.79 11.62
CA VAL A 19 -5.15 13.59 12.73
C VAL A 19 -6.60 14.01 12.46
N SER A 20 -6.90 14.45 11.24
CA SER A 20 -8.26 14.77 10.80
C SER A 20 -9.24 13.61 10.98
N GLY A 21 -8.91 12.45 10.42
CA GLY A 21 -9.81 11.28 10.43
C GLY A 21 -9.92 10.56 11.78
N GLN A 22 -8.93 10.72 12.68
CA GLN A 22 -8.89 9.95 13.92
C GLN A 22 -9.27 10.74 15.17
N THR A 23 -9.02 12.05 15.21
CA THR A 23 -9.30 12.88 16.40
C THR A 23 -10.79 12.84 16.74
N GLN A 24 -11.11 12.48 17.97
CA GLN A 24 -12.48 12.35 18.41
C GLN A 24 -12.68 12.80 19.86
N PHE A 25 -13.89 13.28 20.15
CA PHE A 25 -14.37 13.50 21.50
C PHE A 25 -15.74 12.84 21.64
N ASN A 26 -15.87 11.92 22.59
CA ASN A 26 -17.09 11.15 22.81
C ASN A 26 -17.66 10.51 21.51
N GLY A 27 -16.78 9.99 20.65
CA GLY A 27 -17.14 9.38 19.38
C GLY A 27 -17.34 10.36 18.21
N VAL A 28 -17.46 11.67 18.46
CA VAL A 28 -17.59 12.67 17.40
C VAL A 28 -16.23 12.96 16.78
N LYS A 29 -16.11 12.78 15.46
CA LYS A 29 -14.90 13.05 14.68
C LYS A 29 -14.77 14.55 14.40
N VAL A 30 -14.02 15.25 15.25
CA VAL A 30 -14.06 16.72 15.34
C VAL A 30 -13.49 17.49 14.15
N LEU A 31 -12.72 16.83 13.26
CA LEU A 31 -12.09 17.45 12.09
C LEU A 31 -12.37 16.71 10.77
N ALA A 32 -13.19 15.66 10.79
CA ALA A 32 -13.37 14.76 9.65
C ALA A 32 -14.48 15.24 8.68
N GLN A 33 -15.39 16.09 9.15
CA GLN A 33 -16.55 16.56 8.41
C GLN A 33 -16.98 17.94 8.92
N ASP A 34 -17.61 18.71 8.04
CA ASP A 34 -18.32 19.93 8.44
C ASP A 34 -19.56 19.54 9.27
N ASN A 35 -19.67 20.10 10.47
CA ASN A 35 -20.78 19.81 11.37
C ASN A 35 -20.96 20.93 12.40
N THR A 36 -22.19 21.31 12.70
CA THR A 36 -22.49 22.24 13.80
C THR A 36 -22.98 21.46 15.00
N LEU A 37 -22.22 21.50 16.11
CA LEU A 37 -22.62 20.90 17.38
C LEU A 37 -23.31 21.93 18.26
N THR A 38 -24.60 21.75 18.49
CA THR A 38 -25.42 22.61 19.34
C THR A 38 -25.39 22.11 20.78
N ILE A 39 -24.82 22.89 21.72
CA ILE A 39 -24.74 22.51 23.14
C ILE A 39 -25.70 23.37 23.94
N GLN A 40 -26.61 22.72 24.69
CA GLN A 40 -27.51 23.42 25.61
C GLN A 40 -26.73 23.92 26.83
N VAL A 41 -26.83 25.22 27.09
CA VAL A 41 -26.11 25.94 28.15
C VAL A 41 -27.07 26.70 29.07
N GLY A 42 -28.34 26.36 29.04
CA GLY A 42 -29.37 26.97 29.86
C GLY A 42 -30.48 25.96 30.20
N ALA A 43 -31.41 26.39 31.05
CA ALA A 43 -32.48 25.53 31.55
C ALA A 43 -33.65 25.40 30.56
N ASN A 44 -33.77 26.34 29.62
CA ASN A 44 -34.87 26.38 28.67
C ASN A 44 -34.43 25.87 27.29
N ASP A 45 -35.40 25.41 26.50
CA ASP A 45 -35.17 25.01 25.12
C ASP A 45 -34.67 26.20 24.29
N GLY A 46 -33.65 25.98 23.46
CA GLY A 46 -33.05 26.99 22.59
C GLY A 46 -31.92 27.81 23.23
N GLU A 47 -31.68 27.71 24.54
CA GLU A 47 -30.52 28.33 25.20
C GLU A 47 -29.24 27.55 24.90
N THR A 48 -28.71 27.74 23.68
CA THR A 48 -27.63 26.93 23.12
C THR A 48 -26.43 27.76 22.67
N ILE A 49 -25.26 27.12 22.63
CA ILE A 49 -24.05 27.63 21.97
C ILE A 49 -23.63 26.58 20.95
N ASP A 50 -23.42 27.06 19.73
CA ASP A 50 -23.00 26.23 18.61
C ASP A 50 -21.47 26.20 18.50
N ILE A 51 -20.95 25.02 18.15
CA ILE A 51 -19.56 24.79 17.77
C ILE A 51 -19.56 24.38 16.30
N ASP A 52 -19.07 25.25 15.43
CA ASP A 52 -18.92 24.97 14.01
C ASP A 52 -17.62 24.21 13.74
N LEU A 53 -17.73 22.89 13.61
CA LEU A 53 -16.64 22.03 13.19
C LEU A 53 -16.50 22.06 11.68
N LYS A 54 -15.26 22.00 11.21
CA LYS A 54 -14.90 21.99 9.79
C LYS A 54 -14.05 20.77 9.48
N GLN A 55 -14.21 20.24 8.28
CA GLN A 55 -13.32 19.25 7.72
C GLN A 55 -11.96 19.88 7.42
N ILE A 56 -10.91 19.43 8.11
CA ILE A 56 -9.54 19.91 7.92
C ILE A 56 -8.66 18.73 7.56
N ASN A 57 -8.35 18.55 6.28
CA ASN A 57 -7.44 17.53 5.76
C ASN A 57 -6.62 18.13 4.60
N SER A 58 -5.69 17.36 4.03
CA SER A 58 -4.83 17.83 2.94
C SER A 58 -5.62 18.30 1.71
N GLN A 59 -6.77 17.68 1.41
CA GLN A 59 -7.66 18.07 0.32
C GLN A 59 -8.36 19.40 0.60
N THR A 60 -9.01 19.57 1.75
CA THR A 60 -9.73 20.82 2.09
C THR A 60 -8.79 22.00 2.28
N LEU A 61 -7.55 21.73 2.70
CA LEU A 61 -6.46 22.71 2.76
C LEU A 61 -5.84 23.01 1.37
N GLY A 62 -6.20 22.28 0.31
CA GLY A 62 -5.68 22.48 -1.05
C GLY A 62 -4.20 22.09 -1.23
N LEU A 63 -3.73 21.15 -0.42
CA LEU A 63 -2.33 20.68 -0.38
C LEU A 63 -2.16 19.21 -0.81
N ASP A 64 -3.24 18.50 -1.12
CA ASP A 64 -3.24 17.10 -1.56
C ASP A 64 -2.30 16.78 -2.73
N SER A 65 -2.12 17.75 -3.63
CA SER A 65 -1.28 17.72 -4.83
C SER A 65 0.01 18.55 -4.69
N LEU A 66 0.36 19.00 -3.47
CA LEU A 66 1.59 19.74 -3.20
C LEU A 66 2.81 18.89 -3.58
N ASN A 67 3.53 19.34 -4.61
CA ASN A 67 4.69 18.64 -5.13
C ASN A 67 5.84 19.60 -5.49
N VAL A 68 7.03 19.31 -5.00
CA VAL A 68 8.26 20.08 -5.27
C VAL A 68 9.27 19.34 -6.15
N GLN A 69 8.94 18.12 -6.59
CA GLN A 69 9.79 17.33 -7.46
C GLN A 69 9.85 17.93 -8.87
N LYS A 70 10.80 17.43 -9.66
CA LYS A 70 10.94 17.75 -11.08
C LYS A 70 11.04 16.44 -11.86
N ALA A 71 10.61 16.47 -13.12
CA ALA A 71 10.70 15.33 -14.01
C ALA A 71 12.16 14.91 -14.24
N TYR A 72 12.40 13.60 -14.22
CA TYR A 72 13.59 13.00 -14.78
C TYR A 72 13.39 12.76 -16.28
N ASP A 73 14.50 12.71 -17.02
CA ASP A 73 14.52 12.15 -18.36
C ASP A 73 14.59 10.62 -18.24
N VAL A 74 13.46 9.97 -18.55
CA VAL A 74 13.24 8.52 -18.41
C VAL A 74 13.73 7.81 -19.66
N LYS A 75 14.62 6.83 -19.50
CA LYS A 75 15.09 5.93 -20.56
C LYS A 75 14.97 4.48 -20.13
N ASP A 76 15.00 3.60 -21.11
CA ASP A 76 14.92 2.15 -20.92
C ASP A 76 16.01 1.43 -21.71
N THR A 77 16.38 0.24 -21.24
CA THR A 77 17.25 -0.69 -21.97
C THR A 77 16.63 -2.08 -21.92
N ALA A 78 16.48 -2.71 -23.08
CA ALA A 78 15.91 -4.06 -23.16
C ALA A 78 16.75 -5.06 -22.37
N VAL A 79 16.10 -5.88 -21.54
CA VAL A 79 16.77 -6.93 -20.78
C VAL A 79 16.90 -8.16 -21.67
N THR A 80 18.13 -8.64 -21.84
CA THR A 80 18.44 -9.85 -22.63
C THR A 80 19.01 -10.96 -21.75
N THR A 81 18.80 -12.20 -22.18
CA THR A 81 19.46 -13.40 -21.68
C THR A 81 20.34 -14.00 -22.78
N LYS A 82 21.38 -14.73 -22.40
CA LYS A 82 22.22 -15.48 -23.33
C LYS A 82 21.62 -16.87 -23.53
N ALA A 83 21.24 -17.17 -24.77
CA ALA A 83 20.77 -18.50 -25.14
C ALA A 83 21.53 -19.02 -26.36
N TYR A 84 21.73 -20.34 -26.41
CA TYR A 84 22.28 -20.98 -27.61
C TYR A 84 21.25 -20.97 -28.72
N ALA A 85 21.65 -20.42 -29.86
CA ALA A 85 20.90 -20.43 -31.10
C ALA A 85 21.79 -20.96 -32.22
N ASN A 86 21.17 -21.37 -33.32
CA ASN A 86 21.91 -21.80 -34.49
C ASN A 86 22.58 -20.58 -35.15
N ASN A 87 23.80 -20.77 -35.66
CA ASN A 87 24.53 -19.76 -36.42
C ASN A 87 24.18 -19.77 -37.92
N GLY A 88 23.59 -20.86 -38.43
CA GLY A 88 23.30 -21.08 -39.86
C GLY A 88 24.37 -21.91 -40.60
N THR A 89 25.44 -22.26 -39.91
CA THR A 89 26.47 -23.21 -40.38
C THR A 89 26.06 -24.63 -40.01
N THR A 90 25.87 -25.52 -40.99
CA THR A 90 25.47 -26.91 -40.75
C THR A 90 26.58 -27.74 -40.11
N LEU A 91 26.23 -28.66 -39.21
CA LEU A 91 27.17 -29.64 -38.66
C LEU A 91 27.47 -30.71 -39.72
N ASP A 92 28.67 -30.66 -40.29
CA ASP A 92 29.14 -31.60 -41.30
C ASP A 92 29.86 -32.78 -40.64
N VAL A 93 29.16 -33.92 -40.58
CA VAL A 93 29.68 -35.19 -40.05
C VAL A 93 30.24 -36.11 -41.14
N SER A 94 30.21 -35.69 -42.41
CA SER A 94 30.62 -36.53 -43.54
C SER A 94 32.10 -36.93 -43.49
N GLY A 95 32.95 -36.09 -42.89
CA GLY A 95 34.37 -36.38 -42.65
C GLY A 95 34.64 -37.38 -41.53
N LEU A 96 33.64 -37.73 -40.72
CA LEU A 96 33.74 -38.74 -39.65
C LEU A 96 33.31 -40.12 -40.18
N ASP A 97 34.02 -40.59 -41.21
CA ASP A 97 33.80 -41.88 -41.85
C ASP A 97 34.41 -43.07 -41.07
N ASP A 98 34.27 -44.28 -41.61
CA ASP A 98 34.79 -45.51 -41.00
C ASP A 98 36.30 -45.43 -40.72
N ALA A 99 37.08 -44.85 -41.64
CA ALA A 99 38.53 -44.73 -41.52
C ALA A 99 38.90 -43.72 -40.42
N ALA A 100 38.22 -42.57 -40.37
CA ALA A 100 38.42 -41.55 -39.35
C ALA A 100 38.04 -42.06 -37.95
N ILE A 101 36.91 -42.76 -37.82
CA ILE A 101 36.48 -43.34 -36.54
C ILE A 101 37.48 -44.41 -36.06
N LYS A 102 37.94 -45.30 -36.94
CA LYS A 102 38.96 -46.32 -36.60
C LYS A 102 40.29 -45.69 -36.22
N ALA A 103 40.76 -44.68 -36.95
CA ALA A 103 41.98 -43.96 -36.63
C ALA A 103 41.93 -43.32 -35.24
N ALA A 104 40.78 -42.75 -34.88
CA ALA A 104 40.60 -42.06 -33.62
C ALA A 104 40.37 -43.01 -32.42
N THR A 105 39.71 -44.16 -32.62
CA THR A 105 39.35 -45.13 -31.56
C THR A 105 40.27 -46.37 -31.48
N GLY A 106 41.13 -46.58 -32.47
CA GLY A 106 41.99 -47.76 -32.59
C GLY A 106 41.23 -49.06 -32.92
N GLY A 107 39.99 -48.99 -33.39
CA GLY A 107 39.20 -50.17 -33.80
C GLY A 107 39.59 -50.69 -35.19
N THR A 108 39.37 -51.97 -35.44
CA THR A 108 39.70 -52.64 -36.72
C THR A 108 38.55 -53.47 -37.31
N ASN A 109 37.66 -54.02 -36.49
CA ASN A 109 36.60 -54.95 -36.89
C ASN A 109 35.23 -54.28 -37.13
N GLY A 110 34.56 -54.61 -38.23
CA GLY A 110 33.25 -54.04 -38.61
C GLY A 110 33.38 -52.73 -39.39
N THR A 111 32.23 -52.14 -39.74
CA THR A 111 32.16 -50.84 -40.45
C THR A 111 31.47 -49.85 -39.52
N ALA A 112 32.27 -49.01 -38.89
CA ALA A 112 31.82 -48.01 -37.94
C ALA A 112 31.25 -46.79 -38.66
N SER A 113 30.20 -46.19 -38.08
CA SER A 113 29.59 -44.97 -38.60
C SER A 113 28.93 -44.18 -37.47
N VAL A 114 28.69 -42.89 -37.72
CA VAL A 114 27.84 -42.07 -36.85
C VAL A 114 26.38 -42.50 -37.05
N THR A 115 25.77 -42.99 -35.98
CA THR A 115 24.40 -43.51 -36.00
C THR A 115 23.43 -42.42 -36.43
N GLY A 116 22.82 -42.60 -37.61
CA GLY A 116 21.87 -41.65 -38.19
C GLY A 116 22.45 -40.29 -38.59
N GLY A 117 23.78 -40.13 -38.59
CA GLY A 117 24.44 -38.85 -38.87
C GLY A 117 24.10 -37.74 -37.85
N ALA A 118 23.57 -38.09 -36.68
CA ALA A 118 23.07 -37.12 -35.72
C ALA A 118 24.16 -36.66 -34.74
N VAL A 119 24.20 -35.35 -34.50
CA VAL A 119 25.03 -34.74 -33.46
C VAL A 119 24.12 -34.22 -32.35
N LYS A 120 24.46 -34.49 -31.09
CA LYS A 120 23.82 -33.92 -29.91
C LYS A 120 24.66 -32.82 -29.31
N PHE A 121 24.01 -31.79 -28.81
CA PHE A 121 24.62 -30.64 -28.16
C PHE A 121 24.21 -30.57 -26.69
N ASP A 122 25.19 -30.34 -25.84
CA ASP A 122 25.06 -30.03 -24.42
C ASP A 122 25.26 -28.52 -24.21
N ALA A 123 24.18 -27.84 -23.85
CA ALA A 123 24.15 -26.39 -23.64
C ALA A 123 24.89 -25.96 -22.36
N ASP A 124 25.01 -26.83 -21.36
CA ASP A 124 25.61 -26.48 -20.08
C ASP A 124 27.12 -26.28 -20.22
N ASN A 125 27.75 -27.03 -21.14
CA ASN A 125 29.20 -27.06 -21.32
C ASN A 125 29.68 -26.64 -22.72
N ASN A 126 28.76 -26.30 -23.63
CA ASN A 126 29.06 -26.02 -25.03
C ASN A 126 29.76 -27.20 -25.74
N LYS A 127 29.27 -28.41 -25.54
CA LYS A 127 29.89 -29.64 -26.05
C LYS A 127 29.01 -30.38 -27.03
N TYR A 128 29.64 -31.09 -27.96
CA TYR A 128 28.95 -31.88 -28.98
C TYR A 128 29.29 -33.36 -28.81
N PHE A 129 28.32 -34.21 -29.13
CA PHE A 129 28.40 -35.66 -28.97
C PHE A 129 27.80 -36.39 -30.16
N VAL A 130 28.33 -37.57 -30.47
CA VAL A 130 27.80 -38.48 -31.49
C VAL A 130 27.70 -39.90 -30.93
N THR A 131 26.78 -40.70 -31.45
CA THR A 131 26.71 -42.14 -31.13
C THR A 131 27.32 -42.95 -32.26
N ILE A 132 28.41 -43.66 -31.97
CA ILE A 132 29.08 -44.53 -32.93
C ILE A 132 28.54 -45.96 -32.84
N GLY A 133 28.20 -46.53 -34.00
CA GLY A 133 27.74 -47.92 -34.14
C GLY A 133 28.46 -48.65 -35.28
N GLY A 134 28.31 -49.98 -35.34
CA GLY A 134 28.79 -50.81 -36.44
C GLY A 134 30.12 -51.55 -36.20
N PHE A 135 30.80 -51.32 -35.08
CA PHE A 135 31.92 -52.17 -34.65
C PHE A 135 31.42 -53.58 -34.26
N THR A 136 32.21 -54.61 -34.56
CA THR A 136 31.87 -56.02 -34.29
C THR A 136 33.00 -56.76 -33.56
N GLY A 137 32.72 -57.98 -33.08
CA GLY A 137 33.71 -58.83 -32.41
C GLY A 137 34.33 -58.16 -31.18
N ALA A 138 35.67 -58.18 -31.08
CA ALA A 138 36.40 -57.55 -29.97
C ALA A 138 36.23 -56.02 -29.94
N ASP A 139 35.89 -55.39 -31.05
CA ASP A 139 35.66 -53.94 -31.13
C ASP A 139 34.21 -53.54 -30.81
N ALA A 140 33.28 -54.49 -30.62
CA ALA A 140 31.88 -54.17 -30.31
C ALA A 140 31.74 -53.30 -29.04
N ALA A 141 32.70 -53.38 -28.12
CA ALA A 141 32.77 -52.55 -26.93
C ALA A 141 33.00 -51.05 -27.23
N LYS A 142 33.47 -50.69 -28.43
CA LYS A 142 33.66 -49.31 -28.90
C LYS A 142 32.37 -48.67 -29.45
N ASN A 143 31.28 -49.42 -29.58
CA ASN A 143 29.98 -48.82 -29.88
C ASN A 143 29.47 -48.04 -28.65
N GLY A 144 29.01 -46.80 -28.85
CA GLY A 144 28.58 -45.91 -27.77
C GLY A 144 28.72 -44.44 -28.12
N ASP A 145 28.58 -43.58 -27.11
CA ASP A 145 28.60 -42.13 -27.27
C ASP A 145 30.02 -41.56 -27.11
N TYR A 146 30.34 -40.52 -27.88
CA TYR A 146 31.65 -39.88 -27.88
C TYR A 146 31.50 -38.36 -27.97
N GLU A 147 32.36 -37.62 -27.25
CA GLU A 147 32.53 -36.19 -27.46
C GLU A 147 33.23 -35.93 -28.80
N VAL A 148 32.78 -34.91 -29.53
CA VAL A 148 33.36 -34.46 -30.80
C VAL A 148 33.75 -32.99 -30.75
N ASN A 149 34.75 -32.65 -31.54
CA ASN A 149 35.12 -31.25 -31.79
C ASN A 149 34.34 -30.76 -33.00
N VAL A 150 33.78 -29.56 -32.91
CA VAL A 150 33.11 -28.86 -34.01
C VAL A 150 33.93 -27.61 -34.35
N ALA A 151 34.41 -27.52 -35.59
CA ALA A 151 35.10 -26.34 -36.08
C ALA A 151 34.11 -25.20 -36.41
N THR A 152 34.62 -23.99 -36.60
CA THR A 152 33.77 -22.81 -36.90
C THR A 152 33.02 -22.91 -38.22
N ASP A 153 33.48 -23.76 -39.14
CA ASP A 153 32.83 -24.06 -40.43
C ASP A 153 31.84 -25.23 -40.37
N GLY A 154 31.61 -25.79 -39.17
CA GLY A 154 30.68 -26.89 -38.95
C GLY A 154 31.29 -28.29 -39.05
N THR A 155 32.56 -28.41 -39.43
CA THR A 155 33.23 -29.72 -39.55
C THR A 155 33.28 -30.44 -38.19
N VAL A 156 32.77 -31.67 -38.14
CA VAL A 156 32.74 -32.52 -36.94
C VAL A 156 33.88 -33.53 -36.98
N THR A 157 34.68 -33.58 -35.91
CA THR A 157 35.84 -34.48 -35.81
C THR A 157 35.92 -35.20 -34.47
N LEU A 158 36.49 -36.41 -34.48
CA LEU A 158 36.76 -37.22 -33.28
C LEU A 158 38.26 -37.15 -32.96
N ALA A 159 38.61 -36.82 -31.72
CA ALA A 159 40.01 -36.69 -31.31
C ALA A 159 40.74 -38.06 -31.28
N ALA A 160 42.04 -38.06 -31.54
CA ALA A 160 42.85 -39.28 -31.42
C ALA A 160 42.86 -39.80 -29.98
N GLY A 161 42.68 -41.12 -29.80
CA GLY A 161 42.57 -41.75 -28.48
C GLY A 161 41.18 -41.61 -27.85
N ALA A 162 40.16 -41.25 -28.63
CA ALA A 162 38.80 -41.10 -28.15
C ALA A 162 38.29 -42.39 -27.51
N THR A 163 37.70 -42.25 -26.32
CA THR A 163 37.05 -43.33 -25.58
C THR A 163 35.59 -42.97 -25.38
N LYS A 164 34.70 -43.98 -25.44
CA LYS A 164 33.28 -43.72 -25.27
C LYS A 164 32.99 -43.16 -23.89
N THR A 165 32.04 -42.24 -23.83
CA THR A 165 31.55 -41.60 -22.60
C THR A 165 30.06 -41.90 -22.43
N THR A 166 29.49 -41.39 -21.33
CA THR A 166 28.04 -41.37 -21.15
C THR A 166 27.51 -40.09 -21.78
N MET A 167 26.49 -40.18 -22.64
CA MET A 167 25.78 -39.00 -23.15
C MET A 167 25.27 -38.14 -21.98
N PRO A 168 25.60 -36.84 -21.91
CA PRO A 168 25.08 -35.97 -20.87
C PRO A 168 23.56 -35.94 -20.86
N ALA A 169 22.98 -35.95 -19.65
CA ALA A 169 21.55 -35.75 -19.48
C ALA A 169 21.17 -34.35 -19.97
N GLY A 170 20.16 -34.25 -20.85
CA GLY A 170 19.76 -32.97 -21.46
C GLY A 170 20.42 -32.66 -22.81
N ALA A 171 21.38 -33.46 -23.27
CA ALA A 171 21.93 -33.29 -24.62
C ALA A 171 20.83 -33.48 -25.69
N THR A 172 20.71 -32.52 -26.61
CA THR A 172 19.66 -32.50 -27.64
C THR A 172 20.23 -32.51 -29.04
N THR A 173 19.56 -33.16 -29.99
CA THR A 173 20.01 -33.16 -31.38
C THR A 173 20.03 -31.74 -31.96
N LYS A 174 21.12 -31.40 -32.65
CA LYS A 174 21.28 -30.15 -33.41
C LYS A 174 21.87 -30.47 -34.78
N THR A 175 21.55 -29.64 -35.76
CA THR A 175 21.98 -29.79 -37.17
C THR A 175 22.89 -28.65 -37.61
N GLU A 176 23.06 -27.64 -36.78
CA GLU A 176 23.86 -26.45 -37.05
C GLU A 176 24.76 -26.15 -35.84
N VAL A 177 25.81 -25.37 -36.07
CA VAL A 177 26.68 -24.88 -35.02
C VAL A 177 25.88 -23.96 -34.10
N GLN A 178 25.97 -24.23 -32.80
CA GLN A 178 25.38 -23.43 -31.74
C GLN A 178 26.31 -22.31 -31.31
N GLU A 179 25.74 -21.12 -31.09
CA GLU A 179 26.42 -19.96 -30.53
C GLU A 179 25.53 -19.24 -29.52
N LEU A 180 26.13 -18.60 -28.52
CA LEU A 180 25.40 -17.77 -27.56
C LEU A 180 25.00 -16.43 -28.19
N LYS A 181 23.71 -16.14 -28.23
CA LYS A 181 23.14 -14.85 -28.66
C LYS A 181 22.38 -14.18 -27.54
N ASP A 182 22.39 -12.84 -27.56
CA ASP A 182 21.45 -12.06 -26.76
C ASP A 182 20.04 -12.26 -27.31
N THR A 183 19.16 -12.76 -26.45
CA THR A 183 17.74 -12.93 -26.73
C THR A 183 16.96 -12.12 -25.72
N PRO A 184 15.95 -11.32 -26.10
CA PRO A 184 15.12 -10.61 -25.14
C PRO A 184 14.54 -11.55 -24.08
N ALA A 185 14.51 -11.10 -22.83
CA ALA A 185 13.89 -11.85 -21.75
C ALA A 185 12.41 -12.11 -22.08
N VAL A 186 11.99 -13.38 -21.96
CA VAL A 186 10.64 -13.80 -22.36
C VAL A 186 9.64 -13.37 -21.29
N VAL A 187 8.74 -12.46 -21.64
CA VAL A 187 7.63 -12.06 -20.77
C VAL A 187 6.61 -13.20 -20.67
N SER A 188 6.43 -13.73 -19.46
CA SER A 188 5.52 -14.86 -19.18
C SER A 188 4.05 -14.50 -19.44
N ALA A 189 3.23 -15.52 -19.73
CA ALA A 189 1.79 -15.33 -19.89
C ALA A 189 1.15 -14.72 -18.64
N ASP A 190 1.60 -15.12 -17.44
CA ASP A 190 1.10 -14.60 -16.18
C ASP A 190 1.39 -13.11 -16.01
N ALA A 191 2.57 -12.65 -16.40
CA ALA A 191 2.91 -11.22 -16.36
C ALA A 191 2.02 -10.40 -17.32
N LYS A 192 1.79 -10.91 -18.55
CA LYS A 192 0.89 -10.28 -19.52
C LYS A 192 -0.54 -10.22 -19.02
N ASN A 193 -1.05 -11.33 -18.49
CA ASN A 193 -2.39 -11.41 -17.92
C ASN A 193 -2.57 -10.48 -16.71
N ALA A 194 -1.54 -10.33 -15.87
CA ALA A 194 -1.56 -9.40 -14.75
C ALA A 194 -1.65 -7.93 -15.19
N LEU A 195 -0.97 -7.54 -16.28
CA LEU A 195 -1.13 -6.21 -16.87
C LEU A 195 -2.55 -5.99 -17.40
N ILE A 196 -3.10 -6.96 -18.14
CA ILE A 196 -4.46 -6.88 -18.69
C ILE A 196 -5.50 -6.76 -17.57
N ALA A 197 -5.41 -7.61 -16.54
CA ALA A 197 -6.27 -7.53 -15.36
C ALA A 197 -6.08 -6.22 -14.59
N GLY A 198 -4.90 -5.62 -14.68
CA GLY A 198 -4.55 -4.30 -14.17
C GLY A 198 -5.04 -3.11 -15.02
N GLY A 199 -5.82 -3.34 -16.07
CA GLY A 199 -6.40 -2.29 -16.92
C GLY A 199 -5.52 -1.81 -18.07
N VAL A 200 -4.44 -2.53 -18.39
CA VAL A 200 -3.61 -2.26 -19.59
C VAL A 200 -4.31 -2.83 -20.83
N ASP A 201 -4.19 -2.13 -21.97
CA ASP A 201 -4.74 -2.63 -23.24
C ASP A 201 -4.15 -4.01 -23.59
N ALA A 202 -4.99 -4.92 -24.09
CA ALA A 202 -4.58 -6.29 -24.36
C ALA A 202 -3.54 -6.40 -25.49
N THR A 203 -3.59 -5.50 -26.48
CA THR A 203 -2.62 -5.47 -27.58
C THR A 203 -1.26 -5.04 -27.04
N ASP A 204 -1.23 -3.94 -26.29
CA ASP A 204 0.00 -3.39 -25.70
C ASP A 204 0.61 -4.36 -24.68
N ALA A 205 -0.21 -4.96 -23.82
CA ALA A 205 0.25 -5.94 -22.83
C ALA A 205 0.79 -7.22 -23.47
N ASN A 206 0.20 -7.68 -24.59
CA ASN A 206 0.69 -8.85 -25.30
C ASN A 206 2.03 -8.61 -26.00
N GLY A 207 2.28 -7.37 -26.44
CA GLY A 207 3.55 -6.89 -26.96
C GLY A 207 4.55 -6.43 -25.90
N ALA A 208 4.28 -6.68 -24.61
CA ALA A 208 5.13 -6.16 -23.55
C ALA A 208 6.55 -6.73 -23.59
N GLU A 209 7.53 -5.85 -23.35
CA GLU A 209 8.95 -6.18 -23.28
C GLU A 209 9.52 -5.86 -21.89
N LEU A 210 10.41 -6.73 -21.38
CA LEU A 210 11.10 -6.46 -20.13
C LEU A 210 12.25 -5.47 -20.39
N VAL A 211 12.24 -4.38 -19.63
CA VAL A 211 13.26 -3.34 -19.70
C VAL A 211 13.83 -3.01 -18.32
N LYS A 212 15.07 -2.56 -18.32
CA LYS A 212 15.72 -1.92 -17.17
C LYS A 212 15.56 -0.41 -17.32
N MET A 213 14.99 0.24 -16.29
CA MET A 213 14.74 1.68 -16.32
C MET A 213 16.00 2.44 -15.93
N SER A 214 16.19 3.63 -16.49
CA SER A 214 17.19 4.59 -16.06
C SER A 214 16.61 6.01 -16.05
N TYR A 215 17.10 6.83 -15.11
CA TYR A 215 16.57 8.17 -14.86
C TYR A 215 17.71 9.17 -14.85
N THR A 216 17.66 10.13 -15.77
CA THR A 216 18.69 11.17 -15.90
C THR A 216 18.19 12.49 -15.33
N ASP A 217 18.95 13.07 -14.40
CA ASP A 217 18.61 14.35 -13.80
C ASP A 217 18.96 15.54 -14.73
N LYS A 218 18.56 16.75 -14.33
CA LYS A 218 18.85 17.98 -15.08
C LYS A 218 20.35 18.28 -15.26
N ASN A 219 21.23 17.63 -14.50
CA ASN A 219 22.68 17.81 -14.54
C ASN A 219 23.35 16.75 -15.43
N GLY A 220 22.57 15.86 -16.06
CA GLY A 220 23.06 14.76 -16.88
C GLY A 220 23.52 13.54 -16.08
N LYS A 221 23.29 13.49 -14.75
CA LYS A 221 23.60 12.32 -13.95
C LYS A 221 22.49 11.28 -14.11
N THR A 222 22.84 10.10 -14.58
CA THR A 222 21.93 8.96 -14.71
C THR A 222 22.04 8.04 -13.50
N ILE A 223 20.89 7.55 -13.04
CA ILE A 223 20.78 6.47 -12.05
C ILE A 223 19.97 5.32 -12.64
N GLU A 224 20.38 4.10 -12.35
CA GLU A 224 19.62 2.89 -12.71
C GLU A 224 18.41 2.74 -11.79
N GLY A 225 17.30 2.31 -12.38
CA GLY A 225 16.03 2.05 -11.73
C GLY A 225 15.74 0.57 -11.53
N GLY A 226 14.48 0.29 -11.21
CA GLY A 226 13.93 -1.06 -11.20
C GLY A 226 13.73 -1.63 -12.61
N TYR A 227 13.17 -2.83 -12.66
CA TYR A 227 12.68 -3.42 -13.90
C TYR A 227 11.25 -2.94 -14.19
N ALA A 228 10.90 -2.91 -15.46
CA ALA A 228 9.56 -2.59 -15.90
C ALA A 228 9.17 -3.42 -17.13
N LEU A 229 7.87 -3.62 -17.30
CA LEU A 229 7.28 -4.10 -18.54
C LEU A 229 6.87 -2.87 -19.36
N LYS A 230 7.51 -2.69 -20.51
CA LYS A 230 7.15 -1.68 -21.49
C LYS A 230 6.01 -2.21 -22.34
N ALA A 231 4.84 -1.59 -22.27
CA ALA A 231 3.66 -1.95 -23.05
C ALA A 231 3.14 -0.70 -23.75
N GLY A 232 3.23 -0.69 -25.09
CA GLY A 232 3.10 0.54 -25.88
C GLY A 232 4.16 1.57 -25.45
N ASP A 233 3.73 2.80 -25.19
CA ASP A 233 4.59 3.90 -24.72
C ASP A 233 4.67 4.02 -23.18
N LYS A 234 4.07 3.07 -22.45
CA LYS A 234 3.98 3.10 -20.99
C LYS A 234 4.89 2.07 -20.35
N TYR A 235 5.37 2.40 -19.15
CA TYR A 235 6.19 1.52 -18.33
C TYR A 235 5.41 1.08 -17.11
N TYR A 236 5.37 -0.23 -16.85
CA TYR A 236 4.71 -0.81 -15.70
C TYR A 236 5.75 -1.48 -14.80
N ALA A 237 5.82 -1.11 -13.53
CA ALA A 237 6.80 -1.63 -12.59
C ALA A 237 6.69 -3.16 -12.49
N ALA A 238 7.83 -3.85 -12.51
CA ALA A 238 7.89 -5.30 -12.41
C ALA A 238 9.11 -5.72 -11.58
N ASP A 239 9.00 -6.87 -10.93
CA ASP A 239 10.14 -7.56 -10.35
C ASP A 239 10.64 -8.62 -11.34
N TYR A 240 11.96 -8.77 -11.44
CA TYR A 240 12.63 -9.75 -12.29
C TYR A 240 13.65 -10.54 -11.48
N ASP A 241 13.53 -11.87 -11.51
CA ASP A 241 14.51 -12.78 -10.93
C ASP A 241 15.48 -13.22 -12.02
N GLU A 242 16.71 -12.71 -11.96
CA GLU A 242 17.76 -12.98 -12.94
C GLU A 242 18.17 -14.45 -13.01
N ALA A 243 18.00 -15.23 -11.93
CA ALA A 243 18.39 -16.62 -11.88
C ALA A 243 17.37 -17.53 -12.58
N THR A 244 16.08 -17.22 -12.43
CA THR A 244 14.99 -18.04 -12.99
C THR A 244 14.40 -17.47 -14.27
N GLY A 245 14.66 -16.20 -14.56
CA GLY A 245 13.99 -15.45 -15.63
C GLY A 245 12.55 -15.07 -15.28
N ALA A 246 12.09 -15.30 -14.04
CA ALA A 246 10.72 -15.05 -13.66
C ALA A 246 10.43 -13.55 -13.57
N ILE A 247 9.35 -13.12 -14.24
CA ILE A 247 8.89 -11.73 -14.23
C ILE A 247 7.55 -11.66 -13.50
N LYS A 248 7.43 -10.73 -12.56
CA LYS A 248 6.20 -10.46 -11.82
C LYS A 248 5.80 -9.00 -11.99
N ALA A 249 4.71 -8.75 -12.71
CA ALA A 249 4.13 -7.41 -12.82
C ALA A 249 3.63 -6.94 -11.45
N LYS A 250 3.94 -5.71 -11.06
CA LYS A 250 3.41 -5.11 -9.84
C LYS A 250 2.01 -4.56 -10.10
N THR A 251 1.09 -4.92 -9.23
CA THR A 251 -0.28 -4.44 -9.24
C THR A 251 -0.69 -3.97 -7.85
N THR A 252 -1.63 -3.04 -7.81
CA THR A 252 -2.22 -2.52 -6.59
C THR A 252 -3.65 -3.02 -6.50
N SER A 253 -3.98 -3.73 -5.42
CA SER A 253 -5.33 -4.19 -5.12
C SER A 253 -6.13 -3.12 -4.40
N TYR A 254 -7.41 -2.97 -4.75
CA TYR A 254 -8.34 -2.00 -4.17
C TYR A 254 -9.79 -2.50 -4.25
N THR A 255 -10.69 -1.90 -3.47
CA THR A 255 -12.14 -2.12 -3.61
C THR A 255 -12.71 -1.02 -4.49
N ALA A 256 -13.24 -1.39 -5.65
CA ALA A 256 -13.81 -0.46 -6.61
C ALA A 256 -15.14 0.14 -6.12
N ALA A 257 -15.62 1.19 -6.80
CA ALA A 257 -16.88 1.86 -6.44
C ALA A 257 -18.12 0.94 -6.51
N ASP A 258 -18.05 -0.16 -7.26
CA ASP A 258 -19.07 -1.21 -7.33
C ASP A 258 -18.99 -2.23 -6.17
N GLY A 259 -18.01 -2.10 -5.27
CA GLY A 259 -17.77 -2.97 -4.12
C GLY A 259 -16.96 -4.22 -4.44
N THR A 260 -16.53 -4.43 -5.68
CA THR A 260 -15.71 -5.59 -6.06
C THR A 260 -14.22 -5.31 -5.87
N THR A 261 -13.45 -6.35 -5.53
CA THR A 261 -11.99 -6.25 -5.50
C THR A 261 -11.45 -6.26 -6.92
N LYS A 262 -10.68 -5.23 -7.27
CA LYS A 262 -9.99 -5.10 -8.56
C LYS A 262 -8.51 -4.84 -8.32
N THR A 263 -7.73 -4.96 -9.39
CA THR A 263 -6.32 -4.61 -9.39
C THR A 263 -6.04 -3.59 -10.49
N ALA A 264 -5.10 -2.69 -10.26
CA ALA A 264 -4.57 -1.78 -11.27
C ALA A 264 -3.07 -2.04 -11.45
N ALA A 265 -2.57 -1.99 -12.68
CA ALA A 265 -1.14 -2.13 -12.96
C ALA A 265 -0.38 -0.88 -12.50
N ASN A 266 0.78 -1.07 -11.87
CA ASN A 266 1.57 0.03 -11.33
C ASN A 266 2.37 0.68 -12.46
N GLN A 267 1.86 1.76 -13.03
CA GLN A 267 2.55 2.52 -14.07
C GLN A 267 3.65 3.40 -13.44
N LEU A 268 4.81 3.50 -14.07
CA LEU A 268 5.83 4.49 -13.73
C LEU A 268 5.44 5.84 -14.34
N GLY A 269 5.29 6.84 -13.48
CA GLY A 269 4.82 8.17 -13.85
C GLY A 269 4.96 9.17 -12.69
N GLY A 270 3.91 9.96 -12.45
CA GLY A 270 3.95 11.08 -11.52
C GLY A 270 4.86 12.22 -12.01
N VAL A 271 5.08 13.23 -11.16
CA VAL A 271 5.90 14.41 -11.52
C VAL A 271 7.34 14.04 -11.86
N ASP A 272 7.91 13.05 -11.18
CA ASP A 272 9.31 12.65 -11.34
C ASP A 272 9.53 11.61 -12.47
N GLY A 273 8.45 11.01 -13.00
CA GLY A 273 8.49 10.00 -14.06
C GLY A 273 8.86 8.59 -13.58
N LYS A 274 9.09 8.40 -12.27
CA LYS A 274 9.52 7.12 -11.67
C LYS A 274 8.65 6.68 -10.49
N THR A 275 7.62 7.45 -10.17
CA THR A 275 6.66 7.12 -9.12
C THR A 275 5.68 6.07 -9.64
N GLU A 276 5.44 5.02 -8.86
CA GLU A 276 4.38 4.05 -9.16
C GLU A 276 3.00 4.71 -8.93
N VAL A 277 2.26 4.87 -10.02
CA VAL A 277 0.90 5.39 -10.05
C VAL A 277 -0.06 4.37 -10.63
N VAL A 278 -1.34 4.48 -10.28
CA VAL A 278 -2.41 3.63 -10.80
C VAL A 278 -3.52 4.49 -11.36
N THR A 279 -4.11 4.05 -12.48
CA THR A 279 -5.28 4.72 -13.06
C THR A 279 -6.53 3.92 -12.74
N ILE A 280 -7.47 4.56 -12.04
CA ILE A 280 -8.74 3.95 -11.63
C ILE A 280 -9.84 4.92 -12.04
N ASP A 281 -10.79 4.45 -12.86
CA ASP A 281 -11.94 5.22 -13.35
C ASP A 281 -11.57 6.60 -13.93
N GLY A 282 -10.48 6.64 -14.70
CA GLY A 282 -9.99 7.84 -15.39
C GLY A 282 -9.20 8.84 -14.53
N LYS A 283 -9.01 8.54 -13.24
CA LYS A 283 -8.18 9.34 -12.32
C LYS A 283 -6.89 8.61 -12.00
N THR A 284 -5.81 9.35 -11.75
CA THR A 284 -4.50 8.77 -11.46
C THR A 284 -4.14 9.02 -10.00
N TYR A 285 -3.81 7.95 -9.28
CA TYR A 285 -3.45 8.00 -7.85
C TYR A 285 -2.06 7.43 -7.63
N ASN A 286 -1.39 7.83 -6.55
CA ASN A 286 -0.20 7.11 -6.10
C ASN A 286 -0.60 5.67 -5.74
N ALA A 287 0.15 4.67 -6.23
CA ALA A 287 -0.10 3.27 -5.92
C ALA A 287 -0.14 3.02 -4.41
N SER A 288 0.74 3.67 -3.65
CA SER A 288 0.79 3.58 -2.18
C SER A 288 -0.45 4.14 -1.47
N LYS A 289 -1.14 5.14 -2.05
CA LYS A 289 -2.38 5.69 -1.50
C LYS A 289 -3.60 4.86 -1.88
N ALA A 290 -3.61 4.29 -3.09
CA ALA A 290 -4.71 3.45 -3.58
C ALA A 290 -4.67 2.02 -3.03
N ALA A 291 -3.52 1.56 -2.50
CA ALA A 291 -3.34 0.22 -1.97
C ALA A 291 -4.33 -0.08 -0.83
N GLY A 292 -5.24 -1.03 -1.07
CA GLY A 292 -6.27 -1.42 -0.12
C GLY A 292 -7.36 -0.36 0.10
N HIS A 293 -7.36 0.74 -0.65
CA HIS A 293 -8.39 1.78 -0.54
C HIS A 293 -9.75 1.25 -0.99
N ASP A 294 -10.80 1.69 -0.31
CA ASP A 294 -12.18 1.30 -0.61
C ASP A 294 -12.94 2.47 -1.18
N PHE A 295 -13.03 2.55 -2.52
CA PHE A 295 -13.76 3.61 -3.21
C PHE A 295 -15.28 3.50 -3.06
N LYS A 296 -15.81 2.38 -2.58
CA LYS A 296 -17.24 2.22 -2.27
C LYS A 296 -17.60 2.82 -0.91
N ALA A 297 -16.69 2.75 0.06
CA ALA A 297 -16.83 3.35 1.39
C ALA A 297 -16.33 4.80 1.44
N GLN A 298 -15.26 5.11 0.72
CA GLN A 298 -14.58 6.40 0.65
C GLN A 298 -14.31 6.77 -0.81
N PRO A 299 -15.29 7.39 -1.51
CA PRO A 299 -15.16 7.70 -2.94
C PRO A 299 -14.03 8.67 -3.28
N GLU A 300 -13.68 9.53 -2.34
CA GLU A 300 -12.66 10.56 -2.51
C GLU A 300 -11.28 10.05 -2.09
N LEU A 301 -10.29 10.27 -2.96
CA LEU A 301 -8.89 10.05 -2.70
C LEU A 301 -8.08 11.10 -3.47
N ALA A 302 -7.02 11.62 -2.85
CA ALA A 302 -6.13 12.58 -3.51
C ALA A 302 -5.46 11.96 -4.75
N GLU A 303 -5.66 12.58 -5.91
CA GLU A 303 -4.94 12.23 -7.14
C GLU A 303 -3.44 12.48 -7.00
N ALA A 304 -2.64 11.72 -7.76
CA ALA A 304 -1.21 11.95 -7.87
C ALA A 304 -0.95 13.34 -8.46
N ALA A 305 0.04 14.05 -7.92
CA ALA A 305 0.44 15.32 -8.50
C ALA A 305 0.90 15.13 -9.95
N ALA A 306 0.30 15.89 -10.87
CA ALA A 306 0.61 15.81 -12.30
C ALA A 306 1.82 16.68 -12.71
N LYS A 307 2.12 17.73 -11.94
CA LYS A 307 3.24 18.65 -12.17
C LYS A 307 3.77 19.24 -10.88
N THR A 308 4.96 19.84 -10.94
CA THR A 308 5.49 20.67 -9.85
C THR A 308 4.49 21.77 -9.51
N THR A 309 4.25 21.98 -8.22
CA THR A 309 3.33 23.01 -7.73
C THR A 309 3.87 24.41 -8.00
N GLU A 310 3.05 25.24 -8.64
CA GLU A 310 3.30 26.66 -8.79
C GLU A 310 2.95 27.41 -7.49
N ASN A 311 3.80 28.36 -7.09
CA ASN A 311 3.66 29.17 -5.88
C ASN A 311 3.36 28.34 -4.60
N PRO A 312 4.19 27.33 -4.25
CA PRO A 312 3.89 26.42 -3.15
C PRO A 312 3.75 27.13 -1.80
N LEU A 313 4.53 28.18 -1.54
CA LEU A 313 4.44 28.97 -0.31
C LEU A 313 3.08 29.67 -0.17
N GLN A 314 2.54 30.24 -1.25
CA GLN A 314 1.24 30.88 -1.23
C GLN A 314 0.12 29.89 -0.89
N LYS A 315 0.19 28.65 -1.40
CA LYS A 315 -0.78 27.60 -1.06
C LYS A 315 -0.68 27.17 0.39
N ILE A 316 0.55 27.05 0.91
CA ILE A 316 0.78 26.72 2.33
C ILE A 316 0.28 27.85 3.24
N ASP A 317 0.52 29.12 2.89
CA ASP A 317 0.01 30.26 3.64
C ASP A 317 -1.52 30.31 3.67
N ALA A 318 -2.18 29.98 2.54
CA ALA A 318 -3.63 29.87 2.49
C ALA A 318 -4.16 28.76 3.42
N ALA A 319 -3.49 27.59 3.45
CA ALA A 319 -3.84 26.51 4.37
C ALA A 319 -3.62 26.90 5.84
N LEU A 320 -2.51 27.58 6.16
CA LEU A 320 -2.24 28.09 7.51
C LEU A 320 -3.31 29.10 7.96
N ALA A 321 -3.73 30.00 7.07
CA ALA A 321 -4.78 30.96 7.36
C ALA A 321 -6.13 30.27 7.64
N GLN A 322 -6.47 29.21 6.92
CA GLN A 322 -7.69 28.42 7.20
C GLN A 322 -7.63 27.74 8.58
N VAL A 323 -6.50 27.13 8.93
CA VAL A 323 -6.31 26.51 10.24
C VAL A 323 -6.36 27.55 11.37
N ASP A 324 -5.73 28.71 11.17
CA ASP A 324 -5.72 29.79 12.15
C ASP A 324 -7.12 30.38 12.37
N ALA A 325 -7.90 30.57 11.31
CA ALA A 325 -9.29 31.01 11.40
C ALA A 325 -10.13 30.06 12.26
N LEU A 326 -10.06 28.74 11.99
CA LEU A 326 -10.79 27.75 12.80
C LEU A 326 -10.34 27.76 14.28
N ARG A 327 -9.04 27.92 14.55
CA ARG A 327 -8.53 28.03 15.93
C ARG A 327 -9.04 29.29 16.63
N SER A 328 -9.13 30.40 15.91
CA SER A 328 -9.70 31.66 16.42
C SER A 328 -11.17 31.49 16.79
N ASP A 329 -11.97 30.90 15.90
CA ASP A 329 -13.39 30.64 16.12
C ASP A 329 -13.63 29.72 17.34
N LEU A 330 -12.84 28.65 17.47
CA LEU A 330 -12.91 27.76 18.63
C LEU A 330 -12.51 28.48 19.94
N GLY A 331 -11.52 29.37 19.90
CA GLY A 331 -11.14 30.19 21.04
C GLY A 331 -12.25 31.16 21.47
N ALA A 332 -12.93 31.78 20.50
CA ALA A 332 -14.07 32.64 20.78
C ALA A 332 -15.23 31.86 21.42
N VAL A 333 -15.53 30.66 20.93
CA VAL A 333 -16.57 29.79 21.48
C VAL A 333 -16.21 29.31 22.90
N GLN A 334 -14.95 28.99 23.19
CA GLN A 334 -14.48 28.69 24.55
C GLN A 334 -14.77 29.83 25.53
N ASN A 335 -14.54 31.08 25.12
CA ASN A 335 -14.86 32.25 25.94
C ASN A 335 -16.37 32.40 26.19
N ARG A 336 -17.20 32.09 25.19
CA ARG A 336 -18.66 32.09 25.34
C ARG A 336 -19.12 31.03 26.34
N PHE A 337 -18.57 29.81 26.29
CA PHE A 337 -18.87 28.76 27.26
C PHE A 337 -18.44 29.14 28.68
N ASN A 338 -17.24 29.68 28.87
CA ASN A 338 -16.77 30.14 30.19
C ASN A 338 -17.65 31.25 30.78
N SER A 339 -18.16 32.14 29.93
CA SER A 339 -19.10 33.19 30.34
C SER A 339 -20.44 32.60 30.75
N ALA A 340 -20.98 31.65 29.98
CA ALA A 340 -22.21 30.94 30.32
C ALA A 340 -22.07 30.17 31.65
N ILE A 341 -20.96 29.46 31.86
CA ILE A 341 -20.66 28.73 33.11
C ILE A 341 -20.67 29.69 34.30
N THR A 342 -20.01 30.84 34.19
CA THR A 342 -19.96 31.83 35.28
C THR A 342 -21.36 32.37 35.61
N ASN A 343 -22.15 32.68 34.58
CA ASN A 343 -23.52 33.18 34.76
C ASN A 343 -24.45 32.12 35.37
N LEU A 344 -24.35 30.87 34.92
CA LEU A 344 -25.08 29.75 35.49
C LEU A 344 -24.70 29.54 36.96
N GLY A 345 -23.40 29.58 37.28
CA GLY A 345 -22.92 29.45 38.66
C GLY A 345 -23.52 30.53 39.59
N ASN A 346 -23.52 31.78 39.15
CA ASN A 346 -24.15 32.87 39.91
C ASN A 346 -25.67 32.67 40.05
N THR A 347 -26.34 32.23 38.99
CA THR A 347 -27.78 31.98 39.00
C THR A 347 -28.15 30.84 39.95
N VAL A 348 -27.39 29.73 39.92
CA VAL A 348 -27.56 28.59 40.82
C VAL A 348 -27.34 29.00 42.28
N ASN A 349 -26.31 29.79 42.59
CA ASN A 349 -26.08 30.29 43.95
C ASN A 349 -27.25 31.13 44.46
N ASN A 350 -27.69 32.13 43.67
CA ASN A 350 -28.80 33.01 44.04
C ASN A 350 -30.12 32.23 44.21
N LEU A 351 -30.42 31.28 43.31
CA LEU A 351 -31.63 30.46 43.41
C LEU A 351 -31.55 29.47 44.57
N SER A 352 -30.37 28.93 44.88
CA SER A 352 -30.18 28.04 46.04
C SER A 352 -30.38 28.80 47.35
N GLU A 353 -29.88 30.04 47.44
CA GLU A 353 -30.12 30.91 48.61
C GLU A 353 -31.60 31.29 48.74
N ALA A 354 -32.26 31.65 47.64
CA ALA A 354 -33.69 31.98 47.65
C ALA A 354 -34.53 30.76 48.07
N ARG A 355 -34.20 29.57 47.54
CA ARG A 355 -34.87 28.32 47.90
C ARG A 355 -34.63 27.96 49.36
N SER A 356 -33.40 28.09 49.86
CA SER A 356 -33.06 27.89 51.27
C SER A 356 -33.89 28.80 52.18
N ARG A 357 -34.04 30.08 51.85
CA ARG A 357 -34.91 31.00 52.64
C ARG A 357 -36.40 30.63 52.64
N ILE A 358 -36.88 29.91 51.62
CA ILE A 358 -38.29 29.53 51.49
C ILE A 358 -38.54 28.17 52.14
N GLU A 359 -37.67 27.19 51.89
CA GLU A 359 -37.85 25.81 52.33
C GLU A 359 -37.19 25.52 53.68
N ASP A 360 -36.04 26.12 53.97
CA ASP A 360 -35.34 25.88 55.23
C ASP A 360 -36.01 26.66 56.35
N SER A 361 -36.39 25.96 57.41
CA SER A 361 -36.92 26.57 58.61
C SER A 361 -35.81 27.10 59.50
N ASP A 362 -36.04 28.28 60.08
CA ASP A 362 -35.15 28.79 61.12
C ASP A 362 -35.29 27.92 62.38
N TYR A 363 -34.28 27.07 62.60
CA TYR A 363 -34.24 26.13 63.71
C TYR A 363 -34.43 26.82 65.07
N ALA A 364 -33.95 28.05 65.23
CA ALA A 364 -34.11 28.78 66.48
C ALA A 364 -35.58 29.09 66.78
N THR A 365 -36.35 29.46 65.73
CA THR A 365 -37.77 29.76 65.86
C THR A 365 -38.60 28.49 66.01
N GLU A 366 -38.32 27.45 65.22
CA GLU A 366 -39.04 26.17 65.30
C GLU A 366 -38.84 25.46 66.64
N VAL A 367 -37.60 25.45 67.18
CA VAL A 367 -37.34 24.89 68.51
C VAL A 367 -38.02 25.70 69.61
N SER A 368 -38.06 27.03 69.47
CA SER A 368 -38.78 27.90 70.41
C SER A 368 -40.28 27.62 70.39
N ASN A 369 -40.87 27.43 69.20
CA ASN A 369 -42.27 27.06 69.05
C ASN A 369 -42.56 25.66 69.57
N MET A 370 -41.69 24.67 69.30
CA MET A 370 -41.79 23.32 69.83
C MET A 370 -41.71 23.32 71.36
N SER A 371 -40.74 24.04 71.94
CA SER A 371 -40.58 24.16 73.38
C SER A 371 -41.80 24.87 74.01
N ARG A 372 -42.29 25.94 73.39
CA ARG A 372 -43.55 26.60 73.81
C ARG A 372 -44.74 25.63 73.74
N ALA A 373 -44.86 24.83 72.68
CA ALA A 373 -45.92 23.84 72.52
C ALA A 373 -45.82 22.72 73.57
N GLN A 374 -44.61 22.27 73.91
CA GLN A 374 -44.36 21.29 74.98
C GLN A 374 -44.71 21.87 76.35
N ILE A 375 -44.33 23.12 76.64
CA ILE A 375 -44.72 23.82 77.87
C ILE A 375 -46.24 23.99 77.94
N LEU A 376 -46.90 24.36 76.83
CA LEU A 376 -48.36 24.45 76.74
C LEU A 376 -49.04 23.09 76.93
N GLN A 377 -48.49 21.99 76.42
CA GLN A 377 -49.01 20.65 76.67
C GLN A 377 -48.86 20.25 78.15
N GLN A 378 -47.72 20.54 78.78
CA GLN A 378 -47.50 20.28 80.22
C GLN A 378 -48.37 21.18 81.11
N ALA A 379 -48.54 22.45 80.76
CA ALA A 379 -49.47 23.35 81.44
C ALA A 379 -50.93 22.92 81.22
N GLY A 380 -51.29 22.50 80.01
CA GLY A 380 -52.61 21.98 79.67
C GLY A 380 -52.97 20.71 80.45
N THR A 381 -52.02 19.77 80.62
CA THR A 381 -52.24 18.59 81.46
C THR A 381 -52.33 18.94 82.94
N SER A 382 -51.55 19.91 83.42
CA SER A 382 -51.62 20.39 84.81
C SER A 382 -52.94 21.13 85.10
N VAL A 383 -53.38 22.01 84.20
CA VAL A 383 -54.68 22.69 84.28
C VAL A 383 -55.83 21.70 84.13
N LEU A 384 -55.72 20.68 83.28
CA LEU A 384 -56.71 19.61 83.16
C LEU A 384 -56.80 18.81 84.47
N ALA A 385 -55.66 18.49 85.11
CA ALA A 385 -55.63 17.84 86.41
C ALA A 385 -56.27 18.71 87.51
N GLN A 386 -56.00 20.02 87.51
CA GLN A 386 -56.58 20.97 88.46
C GLN A 386 -58.08 21.19 88.21
N ALA A 387 -58.51 21.28 86.95
CA ALA A 387 -59.91 21.35 86.55
C ALA A 387 -60.69 20.07 86.90
N ASN A 388 -60.05 18.90 86.87
CA ASN A 388 -60.66 17.65 87.35
C ASN A 388 -60.78 17.59 88.89
N GLN A 389 -59.91 18.28 89.63
CA GLN A 389 -59.96 18.36 91.10
C GLN A 389 -60.95 19.42 91.63
N VAL A 390 -61.21 20.50 90.88
CA VAL A 390 -62.13 21.58 91.30
C VAL A 390 -63.54 21.05 91.63
N PRO A 391 -64.21 20.23 90.80
CA PRO A 391 -65.49 19.61 91.14
C PRO A 391 -65.41 18.69 92.35
N GLN A 392 -64.31 17.93 92.51
CA GLN A 392 -64.12 16.99 93.62
C GLN A 392 -63.92 17.70 94.96
N ASN A 393 -63.20 18.82 94.98
CA ASN A 393 -63.03 19.66 96.17
C ASN A 393 -64.34 20.36 96.57
N VAL A 394 -65.14 20.82 95.61
CA VAL A 394 -66.47 21.39 95.86
C VAL A 394 -67.43 20.32 96.42
N LEU A 395 -67.37 19.10 95.92
CA LEU A 395 -68.14 17.96 96.45
C LEU A 395 -67.66 17.49 97.83
N SER A 396 -66.37 17.65 98.15
CA SER A 396 -65.81 17.31 99.47
C SER A 396 -66.11 18.35 100.55
N LEU A 397 -66.27 19.63 100.20
CA LEU A 397 -66.57 20.72 101.13
C LEU A 397 -68.07 20.83 101.45
N LEU A 398 -68.93 20.15 100.67
CA LEU A 398 -70.38 20.10 100.84
C LEU A 398 -70.91 18.78 101.43
N ARG A 399 -70.03 17.88 101.89
CA ARG A 399 -70.39 16.61 102.55
C ARG A 399 -70.12 16.62 104.04
#